data_AF-A0A7L4N5U5-F1
#
_entry.id   AF-A0A7L4N5U5-F1
#
_cell.length_a   1.000
_cell.length_b   1.000
_cell.length_c   1.000
_cell.angle_alpha   90.00
_cell.angle_beta   90.00
_cell.angle_gamma   90.00
#
_symmetry.space_group_name_H-M   'P 1'
#
loop_
_entity.id
_entity.type
_entity.pdbx_description
1 polymer ?
#
loop_
_entity_poly.entity_id
_entity_poly.type
_entity_poly.pdbx_seq_one_letter_code
_entity_poly.pdbx_strand_id
1 'polypeptide(L)'
;PPPPVSRCVPPVVAAERRLVLVASGPYTPSDTLSYQPLTDLVQLIARDRPDLCILFGPFVDAKHPQVESCQLLGSFSDVFNLCLKTIVEGTRSAGSQLVLVPSPRDVSHPPVYPQPPFPCPHLPREDR
;
A
#
# COMPACT_ATOMS: atom_id res chain seq x y z
N PRO A 1 -32.36 -55.92 6.14
CA PRO A 1 -31.72 -54.65 6.59
C PRO A 1 -31.34 -53.77 5.38
N PRO A 2 -31.70 -52.48 5.36
CA PRO A 2 -31.23 -51.58 4.31
C PRO A 2 -29.72 -51.31 4.47
N PRO A 3 -28.99 -51.00 3.37
CA PRO A 3 -27.57 -50.67 3.46
C PRO A 3 -27.36 -49.33 4.19
N PRO A 4 -26.16 -49.11 4.78
CA PRO A 4 -25.87 -47.87 5.47
C PRO A 4 -25.90 -46.71 4.46
N VAL A 5 -26.67 -45.68 4.80
CA VAL A 5 -26.71 -44.42 4.04
C VAL A 5 -25.31 -43.83 4.10
N SER A 6 -24.62 -43.81 2.96
CA SER A 6 -23.33 -43.14 2.82
C SER A 6 -23.54 -41.65 3.09
N ARG A 7 -23.13 -41.19 4.28
CA ARG A 7 -23.06 -39.76 4.58
C ARG A 7 -22.01 -39.18 3.64
N CYS A 8 -22.45 -38.48 2.60
CA CYS A 8 -21.61 -37.51 1.91
C CYS A 8 -21.21 -36.47 2.95
N VAL A 9 -20.01 -36.63 3.52
CA VAL A 9 -19.32 -35.53 4.18
C VAL A 9 -19.05 -34.54 3.05
N PRO A 10 -19.59 -33.31 3.10
CA PRO A 10 -19.22 -32.32 2.10
C PRO A 10 -17.70 -32.20 2.14
N PRO A 11 -17.01 -32.13 0.98
CA PRO A 11 -15.59 -31.85 0.97
C PRO A 11 -15.42 -30.58 1.80
N VAL A 12 -14.59 -30.66 2.84
CA VAL A 12 -14.16 -29.48 3.58
C VAL A 12 -13.48 -28.63 2.51
N VAL A 13 -14.19 -27.62 2.00
CA VAL A 13 -13.64 -26.70 1.01
C VAL A 13 -12.43 -26.11 1.69
N ALA A 14 -11.24 -26.48 1.21
CA ALA A 14 -10.00 -25.93 1.74
C ALA A 14 -10.12 -24.42 1.58
N ALA A 15 -10.26 -23.69 2.69
CA ALA A 15 -10.33 -22.24 2.65
C ALA A 15 -9.10 -21.74 1.88
N GLU A 16 -9.32 -21.03 0.77
CA GLU A 16 -8.23 -20.44 0.01
C GLU A 16 -7.38 -19.60 0.96
N ARG A 17 -6.09 -19.95 1.08
CA ARG A 17 -5.18 -19.18 1.92
C ARG A 17 -4.92 -17.85 1.22
N ARG A 18 -5.35 -16.76 1.85
CA ARG A 18 -5.06 -15.39 1.40
C ARG A 18 -3.86 -14.84 2.14
N LEU A 19 -2.90 -14.28 1.42
CA LEU A 19 -1.76 -13.58 1.99
C LEU A 19 -2.03 -12.08 1.96
N VAL A 20 -2.04 -11.46 3.14
CA VAL A 20 -2.17 -10.01 3.29
C VAL A 20 -0.86 -9.45 3.80
N LEU A 21 -0.30 -8.50 3.06
CA LEU A 21 0.85 -7.72 3.47
C LEU A 21 0.37 -6.38 4.04
N VAL A 22 0.94 -5.99 5.18
CA VAL A 22 0.66 -4.68 5.80
C VAL A 22 1.98 -3.96 6.06
N ALA A 23 2.05 -2.70 5.66
CA ALA A 23 3.19 -1.84 5.95
C ALA A 23 2.71 -0.43 6.31
N SER A 24 3.51 0.28 7.10
CA SER A 24 3.23 1.66 7.50
C SER A 24 4.49 2.50 7.29
N GLY A 25 4.32 3.72 6.80
CA GLY A 25 5.40 4.70 6.69
C GLY A 25 5.99 5.09 8.05
N PRO A 26 7.12 5.82 8.04
CA PRO A 26 7.71 6.51 6.90
C PRO A 26 8.42 5.57 5.93
N TYR A 27 8.29 5.82 4.62
CA TYR A 27 8.90 4.99 3.57
C TYR A 27 10.26 5.52 3.08
N THR A 28 10.84 6.45 3.82
CA THR A 28 12.17 7.01 3.57
C THR A 28 12.89 7.20 4.92
N PRO A 29 14.23 7.06 4.96
CA PRO A 29 15.01 7.37 6.14
C PRO A 29 14.87 8.84 6.56
N SER A 30 15.21 9.19 7.80
CA SER A 30 15.08 10.58 8.30
C SER A 30 16.21 11.52 7.84
N ASP A 31 17.31 10.97 7.33
CA ASP A 31 18.48 11.70 6.86
C ASP A 31 18.50 11.93 5.34
N THR A 32 17.71 11.15 4.59
CA THR A 32 17.65 11.21 3.13
C THR A 32 16.24 10.98 2.60
N LEU A 33 15.89 11.66 1.51
CA LEU A 33 14.68 11.41 0.72
C LEU A 33 14.91 10.41 -0.41
N SER A 34 15.70 9.36 -0.14
CA SER A 34 16.05 8.35 -1.13
C SER A 34 14.90 7.39 -1.43
N TYR A 35 13.93 7.25 -0.51
CA TYR A 35 12.84 6.26 -0.61
C TYR A 35 13.33 4.83 -0.87
N GLN A 36 14.54 4.49 -0.40
CA GLN A 36 15.06 3.12 -0.50
C GLN A 36 14.14 2.09 0.20
N PRO A 37 13.61 2.34 1.41
CA PRO A 37 12.66 1.42 2.04
C PRO A 37 11.38 1.19 1.22
N LEU A 38 10.87 2.21 0.52
CA LEU A 38 9.75 2.05 -0.41
C LEU A 38 10.10 1.11 -1.56
N THR A 39 11.29 1.29 -2.14
CA THR A 39 11.79 0.47 -3.24
C THR A 39 11.94 -0.99 -2.81
N ASP A 40 12.52 -1.23 -1.63
CA ASP A 40 12.70 -2.57 -1.08
C ASP A 40 11.34 -3.24 -0.78
N LEU A 41 10.38 -2.48 -0.26
CA LEU A 41 9.01 -2.95 -0.02
C LEU A 41 8.32 -3.36 -1.33
N VAL A 42 8.44 -2.55 -2.38
CA VAL A 42 7.89 -2.85 -3.71
C VAL A 42 8.52 -4.13 -4.27
N GLN A 43 9.83 -4.30 -4.14
CA GLN A 43 10.51 -5.55 -4.55
C GLN A 43 10.01 -6.76 -3.76
N LEU A 44 9.78 -6.59 -2.45
CA LEU A 44 9.22 -7.65 -1.61
C LEU A 44 7.80 -8.02 -2.06
N ILE A 45 6.93 -7.06 -2.35
CA ILE A 45 5.59 -7.30 -2.88
C ILE A 45 5.66 -8.02 -4.24
N ALA A 46 6.55 -7.58 -5.14
CA ALA A 46 6.75 -8.22 -6.44
C ALA A 46 7.23 -9.67 -6.33
N ARG A 47 8.09 -9.96 -5.33
CA ARG A 47 8.61 -11.29 -5.05
C ARG A 47 7.58 -12.21 -4.42
N ASP A 48 6.93 -11.75 -3.35
CA ASP A 48 6.07 -12.58 -2.49
C ASP A 48 4.62 -12.65 -3.00
N ARG A 49 4.23 -11.73 -3.90
CA ARG A 49 2.93 -11.66 -4.58
C ARG A 49 1.73 -11.88 -3.64
N PRO A 50 1.59 -11.08 -2.57
CA PRO A 50 0.43 -11.16 -1.68
C PRO A 50 -0.87 -10.88 -2.45
N ASP A 51 -1.99 -11.42 -1.98
CA ASP A 51 -3.32 -11.12 -2.54
C ASP A 51 -3.69 -9.65 -2.33
N LEU A 52 -3.30 -9.09 -1.18
CA LEU A 52 -3.66 -7.75 -0.73
C LEU A 52 -2.47 -7.07 -0.03
N CYS A 53 -2.21 -5.82 -0.36
CA CYS A 53 -1.27 -4.95 0.34
C CYS A 53 -2.01 -3.75 0.94
N ILE A 54 -1.93 -3.58 2.25
CA ILE A 54 -2.44 -2.40 2.95
C ILE A 54 -1.26 -1.53 3.37
N LEU A 55 -1.15 -0.35 2.77
CA LEU A 55 -0.05 0.58 2.94
C LEU A 55 -0.55 1.85 3.64
N PHE A 56 -0.12 2.04 4.89
CA PHE A 56 -0.46 3.20 5.70
C PHE A 56 0.57 4.31 5.51
N GLY A 57 0.11 5.56 5.45
CA GLY A 57 0.99 6.71 5.49
C GLY A 57 1.80 6.83 6.80
N PRO A 58 2.73 7.80 6.89
CA PRO A 58 2.92 8.85 5.90
C PRO A 58 3.76 8.38 4.70
N PHE A 59 3.29 8.69 3.50
CA PHE A 59 4.03 8.57 2.25
C PHE A 59 4.99 9.75 2.09
N VAL A 60 4.53 10.96 2.42
CA VAL A 60 5.38 12.15 2.55
C VAL A 60 5.22 12.69 3.96
N ASP A 61 6.18 12.40 4.81
CA ASP A 61 6.10 12.67 6.24
C ASP A 61 6.31 14.15 6.57
N ALA A 62 5.26 14.78 7.11
CA ALA A 62 5.27 16.16 7.58
C ALA A 62 6.35 16.45 8.63
N LYS A 63 6.84 15.43 9.35
CA LYS A 63 7.93 15.57 10.34
C LYS A 63 9.30 15.17 9.80
N HIS A 64 9.43 14.89 8.51
CA HIS A 64 10.75 14.64 7.92
C HIS A 64 11.55 15.96 7.90
N PRO A 65 12.83 15.99 8.34
CA PRO A 65 13.59 17.25 8.47
C PRO A 65 13.62 18.12 7.21
N GLN A 66 13.78 17.49 6.03
CA GLN A 66 13.75 18.20 4.74
C GLN A 66 12.36 18.68 4.31
N VAL A 67 11.28 18.07 4.85
CA VAL A 67 9.90 18.50 4.61
C VAL A 67 9.59 19.71 5.50
N GLU A 68 9.95 19.65 6.78
CA GLU A 68 9.78 20.76 7.74
C GLU A 68 10.58 22.01 7.33
N SER A 69 11.77 21.82 6.75
CA SER A 69 12.61 22.92 6.27
C SER A 69 12.31 23.38 4.84
N CYS A 70 11.28 22.82 4.18
CA CYS A 70 10.91 23.14 2.79
C CYS A 70 12.07 23.02 1.78
N GLN A 71 12.94 22.02 1.96
CA GLN A 71 14.14 21.80 1.13
C GLN A 71 13.91 20.83 -0.04
N LEU A 72 12.65 20.55 -0.38
CA LEU A 72 12.32 19.66 -1.49
C LEU A 72 12.53 20.33 -2.85
N LEU A 73 12.99 19.54 -3.82
CA LEU A 73 13.17 19.97 -5.22
C LEU A 73 11.84 20.10 -6.00
N GLY A 74 10.69 19.79 -5.39
CA GLY A 74 9.36 19.82 -6.00
C GLY A 74 8.26 19.99 -4.96
N SER A 75 6.99 20.06 -5.40
CA SER A 75 5.87 20.18 -4.46
C SER A 75 5.65 18.88 -3.68
N PHE A 76 5.06 18.99 -2.49
CA PHE A 76 4.67 17.81 -1.70
C PHE A 76 3.77 16.85 -2.48
N SER A 77 2.87 17.40 -3.28
CA SER A 77 1.99 16.63 -4.16
C SER A 77 2.76 15.88 -5.24
N ASP A 78 3.80 16.48 -5.82
CA ASP A 78 4.63 15.81 -6.84
C ASP A 78 5.41 14.63 -6.24
N VAL A 79 5.98 14.81 -5.05
CA VAL A 79 6.69 13.74 -4.34
C VAL A 79 5.72 12.61 -4.00
N PHE A 80 4.54 12.94 -3.49
CA PHE A 80 3.49 11.96 -3.21
C PHE A 80 3.07 11.18 -4.48
N ASN A 81 2.83 11.88 -5.59
CA ASN A 81 2.50 11.26 -6.87
C ASN A 81 3.62 10.35 -7.38
N LEU A 82 4.89 10.70 -7.16
CA LEU A 82 6.02 9.85 -7.50
C LEU A 82 6.04 8.59 -6.64
N CYS A 83 5.79 8.69 -5.33
CA CYS A 83 5.67 7.53 -4.45
C CYS A 83 4.55 6.58 -4.92
N LEU A 84 3.36 7.13 -5.21
CA LEU A 84 2.24 6.35 -5.72
C LEU A 84 2.57 5.65 -7.03
N LYS A 85 3.21 6.37 -7.97
CA LYS A 85 3.63 5.79 -9.25
C LYS A 85 4.62 4.64 -9.05
N THR A 86 5.58 4.79 -8.15
CA THR A 86 6.56 3.73 -7.82
C THR A 86 5.88 2.49 -7.24
N ILE A 87 4.92 2.68 -6.34
CA ILE A 87 4.15 1.57 -5.75
C ILE A 87 3.35 0.86 -6.85
N VAL A 88 2.48 1.60 -7.56
CA VAL A 88 1.57 1.01 -8.56
C VAL A 88 2.34 0.32 -9.68
N GLU A 89 3.35 0.97 -10.25
CA GLU A 89 4.10 0.39 -11.36
C GLU A 89 4.97 -0.78 -10.90
N GLY A 90 5.62 -0.65 -9.74
CA GLY A 90 6.49 -1.70 -9.24
C GLY A 90 5.75 -2.95 -8.77
N THR A 91 4.51 -2.82 -8.29
CA THR A 91 3.67 -3.96 -7.90
C THR A 91 2.74 -4.44 -9.01
N ARG A 92 2.69 -3.78 -10.17
CA ARG A 92 1.85 -4.19 -11.32
C ARG A 92 2.06 -5.66 -11.68
N SER A 93 3.31 -6.10 -11.66
CA SER A 93 3.64 -7.49 -11.99
C SER A 93 3.09 -8.49 -10.97
N ALA A 94 2.89 -8.11 -9.70
CA ALA A 94 2.48 -8.96 -8.59
C ALA A 94 1.00 -9.37 -8.64
N GLY A 95 0.15 -8.55 -9.27
CA GLY A 95 -1.31 -8.75 -9.28
C GLY A 95 -1.96 -8.57 -7.90
N SER A 96 -1.25 -7.96 -6.94
CA SER A 96 -1.73 -7.68 -5.60
C SER A 96 -2.74 -6.53 -5.62
N GLN A 97 -3.86 -6.68 -4.90
CA GLN A 97 -4.75 -5.55 -4.65
C GLN A 97 -4.06 -4.56 -3.70
N LEU A 98 -4.08 -3.27 -4.03
CA LEU A 98 -3.47 -2.23 -3.20
C LEU A 98 -4.54 -1.43 -2.46
N VAL A 99 -4.32 -1.20 -1.17
CA VAL A 99 -5.13 -0.31 -0.34
C VAL A 99 -4.20 0.70 0.32
N LEU A 100 -4.40 1.98 0.00
CA LEU A 100 -3.64 3.09 0.55
C LEU A 100 -4.46 3.75 1.66
N VAL A 101 -3.87 3.90 2.84
CA VAL A 101 -4.53 4.51 4.00
C VAL A 101 -3.80 5.79 4.38
N PRO A 102 -4.48 6.96 4.38
CA PRO A 102 -3.84 8.22 4.75
C PRO A 102 -3.48 8.29 6.23
N SER A 103 -2.49 9.11 6.54
CA SER A 103 -2.04 9.43 7.90
C SER A 103 -2.17 10.93 8.16
N PRO A 104 -2.42 11.38 9.42
CA PRO A 104 -2.39 12.80 9.77
C PRO A 104 -1.04 13.47 9.55
N ARG A 105 0.01 12.67 9.29
CA ARG A 105 1.35 13.11 8.95
C ARG A 105 1.62 13.17 7.45
N ASP A 106 0.68 12.84 6.58
CA ASP A 106 0.82 13.06 5.14
C ASP A 106 0.70 14.56 4.82
N VAL A 107 1.82 15.20 4.52
CA VAL A 107 1.89 16.67 4.35
C VAL A 107 1.04 17.17 3.16
N SER A 108 0.80 16.31 2.18
CA SER A 108 -0.05 16.60 1.02
C SER A 108 -1.55 16.36 1.26
N HIS A 109 -1.95 15.98 2.48
CA HIS A 109 -3.31 15.55 2.82
C HIS A 109 -3.88 16.32 4.04
N PRO A 110 -5.21 16.52 4.16
CA PRO A 110 -5.80 17.14 5.34
C PRO A 110 -5.39 16.43 6.65
N PRO A 111 -4.86 17.13 7.67
CA PRO A 111 -4.33 16.53 8.89
C PRO A 111 -5.41 16.25 9.96
N VAL A 112 -6.69 16.29 9.58
CA VAL A 112 -7.83 16.19 10.51
C VAL A 112 -8.49 14.82 10.40
N TYR A 113 -8.72 14.17 11.54
CA TYR A 113 -9.46 12.91 11.60
C TYR A 113 -10.99 13.16 11.68
N PRO A 114 -11.84 12.35 11.00
CA PRO A 114 -11.49 11.31 10.04
C PRO A 114 -10.97 11.89 8.71
N GLN A 115 -9.95 11.26 8.14
CA GLN A 115 -9.33 11.70 6.88
C GLN A 115 -10.06 11.12 5.66
N PRO A 116 -10.30 11.91 4.60
CA PRO A 116 -10.83 11.38 3.33
C PRO A 116 -9.81 10.47 2.63
N PRO A 117 -10.22 9.65 1.64
CA PRO A 117 -9.29 8.89 0.81
C PRO A 117 -8.37 9.81 -0.02
N PHE A 118 -7.20 9.31 -0.41
CA PHE A 118 -6.30 10.05 -1.29
C PHE A 118 -6.93 10.37 -2.65
N PRO A 119 -6.69 11.57 -3.21
CA PRO A 119 -7.05 11.87 -4.59
C PRO A 119 -6.10 11.11 -5.52
N CYS A 120 -6.60 10.05 -6.19
CA CYS A 120 -5.84 9.27 -7.17
C CYS A 120 -6.32 9.57 -8.62
N PRO A 121 -5.87 10.66 -9.26
CA PRO A 121 -6.33 11.03 -10.61
C PRO A 121 -5.71 10.19 -11.74
N HIS A 122 -4.64 9.44 -11.47
CA HIS A 122 -3.84 8.76 -12.49
C HIS A 122 -4.00 7.23 -12.54
N LEU A 123 -4.89 6.64 -11.73
CA LEU A 123 -5.21 5.23 -11.87
C LEU A 123 -6.13 5.03 -13.09
N PRO A 124 -5.80 4.11 -14.01
CA PRO A 124 -6.77 3.60 -14.98
C PRO A 124 -8.06 3.21 -14.27
N ARG A 125 -9.22 3.31 -14.93
CA ARG A 125 -10.51 2.95 -14.31
C ARG A 125 -10.54 1.51 -13.77
N GLU A 126 -9.69 0.64 -14.28
CA GLU A 126 -9.55 -0.76 -13.86
C GLU A 126 -8.80 -0.92 -12.52
N ASP A 127 -7.99 0.07 -12.13
CA ASP A 127 -7.19 0.07 -10.89
C ASP A 127 -7.76 1.01 -9.82
N ARG A 128 -8.93 1.62 -10.06
CA ARG A 128 -9.61 2.56 -9.14
C ARG A 128 -10.72 1.88 -8.35
#